data_AF-A0A1W9VZE6-F1
#
_entry.id   AF-A0A1W9VZE6-F1
#
_cell.length_a   1.000
_cell.length_b   1.000
_cell.length_c   1.000
_cell.angle_alpha   90.00
_cell.angle_beta   90.00
_cell.angle_gamma   90.00
#
_symmetry.space_group_name_H-M   'P 1'
#
loop_
_entity.id
_entity.type
_entity.pdbx_description
1 polymer ?
#
loop_
_entity_poly.entity_id
_entity_poly.type
_entity_poly.pdbx_seq_one_letter_code
_entity_poly.pdbx_strand_id
1 'polypeptide(L)'
;MSWKDLTIGKKIGVGFGVVLALLAVVGVMSYTGVSGIVNNATEVIDGNKLNGELAQREVDHLNWMNQISALLTDDQVTSLDVQTDDHKCGFGKWLYGEGRQQAELLVPSLAPIFKDIEAPHHKLHQSAVGIGKNFAQADVGLPGFLCAREVDHLKWVAKIDELFLENLPKLEVQTNPHKCGLGLWIYGEGAREACKGHPELTRLVEALKEPHAKLHGTAVDIQKVYKQIHPGLAMTLMARLD
;
A
#
# COMPACT_ATOMS: atom_id res chain seq x y z
N MET A 1 -84.02 -33.07 -13.08
CA MET A 1 -84.94 -32.45 -12.09
C MET A 1 -85.10 -30.99 -12.46
N SER A 2 -86.30 -30.54 -12.78
CA SER A 2 -86.55 -29.12 -13.05
C SER A 2 -86.46 -28.35 -11.73
N TRP A 3 -85.92 -27.14 -11.73
CA TRP A 3 -85.87 -26.25 -10.56
C TRP A 3 -87.26 -26.06 -9.92
N LYS A 4 -88.33 -26.27 -10.70
CA LYS A 4 -89.72 -26.20 -10.26
C LYS A 4 -90.13 -27.40 -9.37
N ASP A 5 -89.42 -28.52 -9.42
CA ASP A 5 -89.73 -29.77 -8.71
C ASP A 5 -89.07 -29.86 -7.31
N LEU A 6 -88.27 -28.87 -6.93
CA LEU A 6 -87.58 -28.81 -5.64
C LEU A 6 -88.42 -28.09 -4.58
N THR A 7 -88.48 -28.68 -3.38
CA THR A 7 -89.08 -28.02 -2.20
C THR A 7 -88.33 -26.73 -1.87
N ILE A 8 -89.02 -25.76 -1.27
CA ILE A 8 -88.48 -24.44 -0.92
C ILE A 8 -87.18 -24.57 -0.09
N GLY A 9 -87.12 -25.52 0.85
CA GLY A 9 -85.92 -25.80 1.63
C GLY A 9 -84.70 -26.24 0.79
N LYS A 10 -84.90 -27.04 -0.27
CA LYS A 10 -83.79 -27.43 -1.17
C LYS A 10 -83.28 -26.26 -2.00
N LYS A 11 -84.16 -25.34 -2.43
CA LYS A 11 -83.76 -24.12 -3.18
C LYS A 11 -82.89 -23.20 -2.31
N ILE A 12 -83.29 -22.99 -1.05
CA ILE A 12 -82.52 -22.21 -0.08
C ILE A 12 -81.18 -22.90 0.23
N GLY A 13 -81.19 -24.23 0.42
CA GLY A 13 -79.97 -25.02 0.65
C GLY A 13 -78.96 -24.93 -0.49
N VAL A 14 -79.42 -24.96 -1.76
CA VAL A 14 -78.55 -24.76 -2.92
C VAL A 14 -77.96 -23.36 -2.94
N GLY A 15 -78.76 -22.31 -2.68
CA GLY A 15 -78.27 -20.93 -2.62
C GLY A 15 -77.20 -20.73 -1.54
N PHE A 16 -77.46 -21.20 -0.32
CA PHE A 16 -76.48 -21.16 0.77
C PHE A 16 -75.25 -22.03 0.48
N GLY A 17 -75.43 -23.20 -0.16
CA GLY A 17 -74.34 -24.08 -0.56
C GLY A 17 -73.39 -23.42 -1.57
N VAL A 18 -73.94 -22.69 -2.55
CA VAL A 18 -73.13 -21.92 -3.52
C VAL A 18 -72.38 -20.79 -2.83
N VAL A 19 -73.02 -20.04 -1.92
CA VAL A 19 -72.35 -18.98 -1.15
C VAL A 19 -71.23 -19.54 -0.27
N LEU A 20 -71.47 -20.65 0.42
CA LEU A 20 -70.46 -21.34 1.22
C LEU A 20 -69.30 -21.86 0.36
N ALA A 21 -69.58 -22.41 -0.81
CA ALA A 21 -68.56 -22.87 -1.76
C ALA A 21 -67.71 -21.70 -2.27
N LEU A 22 -68.32 -20.57 -2.64
CA LEU A 22 -67.60 -19.37 -3.06
C LEU A 22 -66.74 -18.79 -1.92
N LEU A 23 -67.26 -18.76 -0.69
CA LEU A 23 -66.49 -18.35 0.50
C LEU A 23 -65.30 -19.28 0.75
N ALA A 24 -65.47 -20.59 0.59
CA ALA A 24 -64.39 -21.56 0.72
C ALA A 24 -63.30 -21.34 -0.35
N VAL A 25 -63.70 -21.08 -1.61
CA VAL A 25 -62.77 -20.76 -2.69
C VAL A 25 -61.97 -19.49 -2.39
N VAL A 26 -62.65 -18.41 -1.98
CA VAL A 26 -61.98 -17.16 -1.59
C VAL A 26 -61.04 -17.38 -0.39
N GLY A 27 -61.45 -18.18 0.58
CA GLY A 27 -60.62 -18.54 1.74
C GLY A 27 -59.34 -19.27 1.31
N VAL A 28 -59.46 -20.26 0.43
CA VAL A 28 -58.30 -21.00 -0.12
C VAL A 28 -57.40 -20.07 -0.94
N MET A 29 -57.97 -19.27 -1.84
CA MET A 29 -57.21 -18.31 -2.66
C MET A 29 -56.50 -17.26 -1.80
N SER A 30 -57.15 -16.77 -0.75
CA SER A 30 -56.55 -15.81 0.19
C SER A 30 -55.43 -16.45 0.98
N TYR A 31 -55.63 -17.68 1.47
CA TYR A 31 -54.62 -18.43 2.20
C TYR A 31 -53.38 -18.70 1.34
N THR A 32 -53.56 -19.19 0.11
CA THR A 32 -52.43 -19.45 -0.81
C THR A 32 -51.75 -18.17 -1.28
N GLY A 33 -52.52 -17.11 -1.56
CA GLY A 33 -51.99 -15.80 -1.93
C GLY A 33 -51.14 -15.18 -0.82
N VAL A 34 -51.65 -15.16 0.42
CA VAL A 34 -50.91 -14.64 1.58
C VAL A 34 -49.68 -15.50 1.88
N SER A 35 -49.79 -16.83 1.81
CA SER A 35 -48.65 -17.74 2.01
C SER A 35 -47.56 -17.51 0.96
N GLY A 36 -47.92 -17.25 -0.30
CA GLY A 36 -46.97 -16.92 -1.35
C GLY A 36 -46.24 -15.60 -1.09
N ILE A 37 -46.96 -14.57 -0.63
CA ILE A 37 -46.38 -13.27 -0.26
C ILE A 37 -45.38 -13.43 0.90
N VAL A 38 -45.74 -14.20 1.93
CA VAL A 38 -44.86 -14.44 3.08
C VAL A 38 -43.59 -15.16 2.65
N ASN A 39 -43.68 -16.20 1.82
CA ASN A 39 -42.51 -16.94 1.33
C ASN A 39 -41.57 -16.04 0.51
N ASN A 40 -42.12 -15.25 -0.42
CA ASN A 40 -41.33 -14.29 -1.21
C ASN A 40 -40.68 -13.23 -0.31
N ALA A 41 -41.36 -12.78 0.74
CA ALA A 41 -40.80 -11.84 1.70
C ALA A 41 -39.62 -12.44 2.47
N THR A 42 -39.73 -13.71 2.89
CA THR A 42 -38.62 -14.43 3.55
C THR A 42 -37.40 -14.55 2.64
N GLU A 43 -37.59 -14.92 1.38
CA GLU A 43 -36.49 -15.02 0.40
C GLU A 43 -35.76 -13.68 0.21
N VAL A 44 -36.50 -12.57 0.08
CA VAL A 44 -35.92 -11.22 -0.03
C VAL A 44 -35.19 -10.81 1.25
N ILE A 45 -35.72 -11.17 2.42
CA ILE A 45 -35.08 -10.87 3.71
C ILE A 45 -33.75 -11.63 3.84
N ASP A 46 -33.75 -12.92 3.55
CA ASP A 46 -32.54 -13.75 3.69
C ASP A 46 -31.50 -13.39 2.63
N GLY A 47 -31.92 -13.04 1.41
CA GLY A 47 -31.04 -12.47 0.39
C GLY A 47 -30.38 -11.15 0.83
N ASN A 48 -31.15 -10.25 1.45
CA ASN A 48 -30.59 -9.00 1.98
C ASN A 48 -29.63 -9.23 3.15
N LYS A 49 -29.91 -10.20 4.04
CA LYS A 49 -28.98 -10.58 5.11
C LYS A 49 -27.67 -11.09 4.52
N LEU A 50 -27.72 -12.00 3.55
CA LEU A 50 -26.53 -12.51 2.87
C LEU A 50 -25.72 -11.39 2.23
N ASN A 51 -26.39 -10.47 1.53
CA ASN A 51 -25.72 -9.32 0.92
C ASN A 51 -25.05 -8.42 1.98
N GLY A 52 -25.73 -8.17 3.10
CA GLY A 52 -25.17 -7.42 4.23
C GLY A 52 -23.96 -8.13 4.87
N GLU A 53 -24.00 -9.45 5.03
CA GLU A 53 -22.86 -10.23 5.51
C GLU A 53 -21.66 -10.11 4.57
N LEU A 54 -21.85 -10.32 3.27
CA LEU A 54 -20.77 -10.23 2.28
C LEU A 54 -20.18 -8.81 2.22
N ALA A 55 -21.02 -7.77 2.25
CA ALA A 55 -20.57 -6.39 2.33
C ALA A 55 -19.75 -6.12 3.60
N GLN A 56 -20.16 -6.66 4.75
CA GLN A 56 -19.38 -6.54 5.98
C GLN A 56 -18.02 -7.24 5.85
N ARG A 57 -17.96 -8.42 5.21
CA ARG A 57 -16.69 -9.13 4.95
C ARG A 57 -15.75 -8.34 4.04
N GLU A 58 -16.28 -7.61 3.07
CA GLU A 58 -15.49 -6.68 2.25
C GLU A 58 -14.94 -5.52 3.09
N VAL A 59 -15.78 -4.88 3.91
CA VAL A 59 -15.35 -3.82 4.83
C VAL A 59 -14.27 -4.31 5.79
N ASP A 60 -14.39 -5.53 6.31
CA ASP A 60 -13.37 -6.15 7.17
C ASP A 60 -12.01 -6.22 6.45
N HIS A 61 -11.99 -6.55 5.14
CA HIS A 61 -10.77 -6.59 4.34
C HIS A 61 -10.25 -5.20 3.96
N LEU A 62 -11.11 -4.21 3.75
CA LEU A 62 -10.69 -2.82 3.55
C LEU A 62 -9.98 -2.28 4.80
N ASN A 63 -10.50 -2.57 5.99
CA ASN A 63 -9.86 -2.20 7.26
C ASN A 63 -8.53 -2.94 7.48
N TRP A 64 -8.43 -4.20 7.07
CA TRP A 64 -7.18 -4.96 7.06
C TRP A 64 -6.16 -4.35 6.09
N MET A 65 -6.58 -3.96 4.88
CA MET A 65 -5.73 -3.31 3.89
C MET A 65 -5.23 -1.94 4.35
N ASN A 66 -6.04 -1.19 5.10
CA ASN A 66 -5.62 0.10 5.68
C ASN A 66 -4.44 -0.07 6.66
N GLN A 67 -4.36 -1.17 7.40
CA GLN A 67 -3.22 -1.46 8.28
C GLN A 67 -1.94 -1.74 7.49
N ILE A 68 -2.05 -2.46 6.37
CA ILE A 68 -0.92 -2.67 5.45
C ILE A 68 -0.50 -1.35 4.81
N SER A 69 -1.47 -0.50 4.44
CA SER A 69 -1.18 0.81 3.85
C SER A 69 -0.45 1.70 4.85
N ALA A 70 -0.86 1.70 6.12
CA ALA A 70 -0.19 2.44 7.18
C ALA A 70 1.29 2.07 7.31
N LEU A 71 1.64 0.78 7.23
CA LEU A 71 3.05 0.33 7.21
C LEU A 71 3.88 1.03 6.11
N LEU A 72 3.27 1.28 4.96
CA LEU A 72 3.96 1.86 3.80
C LEU A 72 3.97 3.39 3.80
N THR A 73 3.07 4.04 4.53
CA THR A 73 2.84 5.48 4.45
C THR A 73 3.05 6.25 5.74
N ASP A 74 3.08 5.57 6.88
CA ASP A 74 3.27 6.15 8.21
C ASP A 74 4.65 5.76 8.75
N ASP A 75 5.48 6.76 9.04
CA ASP A 75 6.85 6.56 9.51
C ASP A 75 6.91 6.00 10.94
N GLN A 76 5.81 6.08 11.69
CA GLN A 76 5.67 5.51 13.04
C GLN A 76 5.29 4.02 13.02
N VAL A 77 4.75 3.51 11.91
CA VAL A 77 4.35 2.11 11.77
C VAL A 77 5.49 1.32 11.16
N THR A 78 6.21 0.56 11.99
CA THR A 78 7.46 -0.14 11.61
C THR A 78 7.34 -1.66 11.56
N SER A 79 6.17 -2.21 11.88
CA SER A 79 5.89 -3.64 11.83
C SER A 79 4.46 -3.91 11.35
N LEU A 80 4.29 -5.05 10.69
CA LEU A 80 2.99 -5.48 10.20
C LEU A 80 2.38 -6.50 11.16
N ASP A 81 1.32 -6.11 11.87
CA ASP A 81 0.54 -7.00 12.74
C ASP A 81 -0.87 -7.16 12.18
N VAL A 82 -1.01 -8.03 11.18
CA VAL A 82 -2.30 -8.33 10.54
C VAL A 82 -2.49 -9.83 10.41
N GLN A 83 -3.75 -10.27 10.29
CA GLN A 83 -4.04 -11.69 10.06
C GLN A 83 -3.53 -12.13 8.68
N THR A 84 -2.68 -13.15 8.65
CA THR A 84 -2.06 -13.71 7.43
C THR A 84 -2.56 -15.11 7.08
N ASP A 85 -3.38 -15.70 7.94
CA ASP A 85 -4.08 -16.96 7.67
C ASP A 85 -5.47 -16.66 7.10
N ASP A 86 -5.69 -16.99 5.83
CA ASP A 86 -6.92 -16.72 5.11
C ASP A 86 -8.13 -17.51 5.67
N HIS A 87 -7.92 -18.55 6.49
CA HIS A 87 -9.01 -19.26 7.16
C HIS A 87 -9.40 -18.63 8.51
N LYS A 88 -8.56 -17.73 9.06
CA LYS A 88 -8.79 -17.11 10.37
C LYS A 88 -9.44 -15.72 10.30
N CYS A 89 -9.43 -15.08 9.13
CA CYS A 89 -10.12 -13.81 8.93
C CYS A 89 -11.65 -13.98 8.97
N GLY A 90 -12.39 -12.88 9.08
CA GLY A 90 -13.86 -12.91 9.15
C GLY A 90 -14.49 -13.59 7.93
N PHE A 91 -13.94 -13.34 6.73
CA PHE A 91 -14.42 -13.97 5.50
C PHE A 91 -14.03 -15.45 5.43
N GLY A 92 -12.79 -15.80 5.76
CA GLY A 92 -12.32 -17.17 5.81
C GLY A 92 -13.17 -18.07 6.69
N LYS A 93 -13.42 -17.64 7.93
CA LYS A 93 -14.29 -18.38 8.86
C LYS A 93 -15.70 -18.60 8.31
N TRP A 94 -16.22 -17.63 7.56
CA TRP A 94 -17.53 -17.70 6.93
C TRP A 94 -17.53 -18.58 5.67
N LEU A 95 -16.53 -18.40 4.80
CA LEU A 95 -16.35 -19.09 3.51
C LEU A 95 -16.11 -20.59 3.70
N TYR A 96 -15.35 -20.97 4.72
CA TYR A 96 -15.06 -22.36 5.05
C TYR A 96 -15.98 -22.93 6.15
N GLY A 97 -17.01 -22.17 6.56
CA GLY A 97 -17.97 -22.53 7.60
C GLY A 97 -19.40 -22.73 7.09
N GLU A 98 -20.37 -22.61 7.99
CA GLU A 98 -21.80 -22.78 7.66
C GLU A 98 -22.35 -21.65 6.78
N GLY A 99 -21.76 -20.45 6.85
CA GLY A 99 -22.23 -19.29 6.09
C GLY A 99 -22.25 -19.52 4.58
N ARG A 100 -21.18 -20.09 4.03
CA ARG A 100 -21.14 -20.52 2.62
C ARG A 100 -22.21 -21.56 2.31
N GLN A 101 -22.37 -22.57 3.16
CA GLN A 101 -23.34 -23.65 2.92
C GLN A 101 -24.77 -23.10 2.83
N GLN A 102 -25.13 -22.19 3.73
CA GLN A 102 -26.43 -21.52 3.73
C GLN A 102 -26.60 -20.61 2.51
N ALA A 103 -25.56 -19.88 2.12
CA ALA A 103 -25.58 -19.03 0.93
C ALA A 103 -25.77 -19.83 -0.36
N GLU A 104 -25.12 -20.99 -0.49
CA GLU A 104 -25.26 -21.88 -1.64
C GLU A 104 -26.63 -22.58 -1.68
N LEU A 105 -27.25 -22.86 -0.53
CA LEU A 105 -28.63 -23.36 -0.47
C LEU A 105 -29.64 -22.29 -0.93
N LEU A 106 -29.42 -21.04 -0.53
CA LEU A 106 -30.28 -19.92 -0.90
C LEU A 106 -30.10 -19.52 -2.38
N VAL A 107 -28.85 -19.47 -2.85
CA VAL A 107 -28.49 -19.07 -4.21
C VAL A 107 -27.44 -20.04 -4.79
N PRO A 108 -27.87 -21.17 -5.38
CA PRO A 108 -26.96 -22.21 -5.87
C PRO A 108 -25.91 -21.74 -6.88
N SER A 109 -26.19 -20.67 -7.63
CA SER A 109 -25.25 -20.09 -8.59
C SER A 109 -24.02 -19.44 -7.94
N LEU A 110 -24.02 -19.21 -6.62
CA LEU A 110 -22.86 -18.66 -5.90
C LEU A 110 -21.76 -19.69 -5.65
N ALA A 111 -22.09 -20.98 -5.64
CA ALA A 111 -21.12 -22.05 -5.36
C ALA A 111 -19.84 -22.00 -6.22
N PRO A 112 -19.91 -21.87 -7.57
CA PRO A 112 -18.70 -21.71 -8.38
C PRO A 112 -17.95 -20.41 -8.08
N ILE A 113 -18.64 -19.31 -7.77
CA ILE A 113 -18.01 -18.01 -7.48
C ILE A 113 -17.22 -18.07 -6.17
N PHE A 114 -17.80 -18.67 -5.12
CA PHE A 114 -17.10 -18.90 -3.86
C PHE A 114 -15.94 -19.87 -4.01
N LYS A 115 -16.02 -20.82 -4.95
CA LYS A 115 -14.87 -21.68 -5.25
C LYS A 115 -13.74 -20.88 -5.90
N ASP A 116 -14.07 -20.00 -6.83
CA ASP A 116 -13.09 -19.20 -7.58
C ASP A 116 -12.39 -18.16 -6.70
N ILE A 117 -13.03 -17.69 -5.61
CA ILE A 117 -12.44 -16.69 -4.71
C ILE A 117 -11.41 -17.26 -3.70
N GLU A 118 -11.43 -18.58 -3.44
CA GLU A 118 -10.51 -19.21 -2.47
C GLU A 118 -9.04 -18.93 -2.80
N ALA A 119 -8.64 -19.16 -4.05
CA ALA A 119 -7.26 -18.98 -4.50
C ALA A 119 -6.77 -17.51 -4.44
N PRO A 120 -7.49 -16.50 -4.97
CA PRO A 120 -7.08 -15.11 -4.84
C PRO A 120 -7.11 -14.62 -3.38
N HIS A 121 -8.06 -15.08 -2.56
CA HIS A 121 -8.10 -14.75 -1.13
C HIS A 121 -6.87 -15.27 -0.39
N HIS A 122 -6.49 -16.53 -0.62
CA HIS A 122 -5.25 -17.09 -0.08
C HIS A 122 -4.02 -16.29 -0.54
N LYS A 123 -3.92 -15.98 -1.83
CA LYS A 123 -2.81 -15.18 -2.39
C LYS A 123 -2.75 -13.77 -1.79
N LEU A 124 -3.89 -13.14 -1.52
CA LEU A 124 -3.96 -11.84 -0.87
C LEU A 124 -3.30 -11.90 0.52
N HIS A 125 -3.67 -12.88 1.35
CA HIS A 125 -3.06 -13.06 2.66
C HIS A 125 -1.58 -13.43 2.60
N GLN A 126 -1.16 -14.28 1.65
CA GLN A 126 0.26 -14.57 1.43
C GLN A 126 1.06 -13.34 0.99
N SER A 127 0.44 -12.42 0.26
CA SER A 127 1.10 -11.16 -0.12
C SER A 127 1.45 -10.32 1.11
N ALA A 128 0.62 -10.30 2.15
CA ALA A 128 0.92 -9.60 3.41
C ALA A 128 2.12 -10.22 4.15
N VAL A 129 2.26 -11.56 4.12
CA VAL A 129 3.47 -12.24 4.61
C VAL A 129 4.70 -11.80 3.82
N GLY A 130 4.57 -11.74 2.49
CA GLY A 130 5.63 -11.26 1.60
C GLY A 130 6.03 -9.81 1.90
N ILE A 131 5.05 -8.91 2.10
CA ILE A 131 5.28 -7.51 2.48
C ILE A 131 6.01 -7.46 3.81
N GLY A 132 5.50 -8.10 4.87
CA GLY A 132 6.13 -8.06 6.19
C GLY A 132 7.56 -8.60 6.20
N LYS A 133 7.86 -9.62 5.38
CA LYS A 133 9.22 -10.19 5.26
C LYS A 133 10.21 -9.27 4.55
N ASN A 134 9.76 -8.52 3.54
CA ASN A 134 10.63 -7.69 2.70
C ASN A 134 10.59 -6.20 3.08
N PHE A 135 9.67 -5.81 3.96
CA PHE A 135 9.57 -4.45 4.44
C PHE A 135 10.82 -4.07 5.25
N ALA A 136 11.39 -2.93 4.90
CA ALA A 136 12.45 -2.29 5.66
C ALA A 136 12.10 -0.80 5.73
N GLN A 137 12.10 -0.24 6.94
CA GLN A 137 11.76 1.16 7.11
C GLN A 137 12.81 2.03 6.42
N ALA A 138 12.35 2.95 5.57
CA ALA A 138 13.25 3.86 4.88
C ALA A 138 13.71 4.97 5.83
N ASP A 139 15.00 5.29 5.81
CA ASP A 139 15.50 6.52 6.40
C ASP A 139 15.15 7.69 5.48
N VAL A 140 14.08 8.41 5.81
CA VAL A 140 13.60 9.57 5.05
C VAL A 140 14.55 10.77 5.11
N GLY A 141 15.46 10.81 6.09
CA GLY A 141 16.45 11.89 6.25
C GLY A 141 17.72 11.67 5.43
N LEU A 142 18.10 10.41 5.19
CA LEU A 142 19.34 10.07 4.50
C LEU A 142 19.48 10.71 3.09
N PRO A 143 18.45 10.71 2.21
CA PRO A 143 18.57 11.36 0.91
C PRO A 143 18.86 12.87 1.02
N GLY A 144 18.18 13.56 1.92
CA GLY A 144 18.40 14.99 2.17
C GLY A 144 19.81 15.27 2.70
N PHE A 145 20.29 14.41 3.61
CA PHE A 145 21.65 14.47 4.11
C PHE A 145 22.69 14.29 2.99
N LEU A 146 22.54 13.25 2.15
CA LEU A 146 23.48 12.98 1.05
C LEU A 146 23.49 14.10 0.01
N CYS A 147 22.32 14.66 -0.34
CA CYS A 147 22.21 15.83 -1.20
C CYS A 147 22.98 17.04 -0.62
N ALA A 148 22.85 17.29 0.68
CA ALA A 148 23.61 18.36 1.33
C ALA A 148 25.13 18.13 1.24
N ARG A 149 25.59 16.87 1.31
CA ARG A 149 27.01 16.51 1.14
C ARG A 149 27.50 16.70 -0.29
N GLU A 150 26.65 16.47 -1.30
CA GLU A 150 26.98 16.82 -2.68
C GLU A 150 27.13 18.34 -2.86
N VAL A 151 26.20 19.12 -2.30
CA VAL A 151 26.27 20.59 -2.33
C VAL A 151 27.53 21.12 -1.64
N ASP A 152 27.97 20.50 -0.54
CA ASP A 152 29.23 20.86 0.10
C ASP A 152 30.43 20.67 -0.84
N HIS A 153 30.45 19.61 -1.64
CA HIS A 153 31.50 19.37 -2.63
C HIS A 153 31.41 20.33 -3.82
N LEU A 154 30.20 20.71 -4.26
CA LEU A 154 30.05 21.75 -5.29
C LEU A 154 30.64 23.09 -4.83
N LYS A 155 30.39 23.48 -3.58
CA LYS A 155 31.01 24.68 -2.98
C LYS A 155 32.53 24.55 -2.86
N TRP A 156 33.01 23.36 -2.52
CA TRP A 156 34.45 23.07 -2.46
C TRP A 156 35.12 23.19 -3.84
N VAL A 157 34.47 22.72 -4.91
CA VAL A 157 34.95 22.89 -6.30
C VAL A 157 34.94 24.36 -6.71
N ALA A 158 33.89 25.12 -6.35
CA ALA A 158 33.84 26.55 -6.66
C ALA A 158 35.04 27.33 -6.07
N LYS A 159 35.57 26.90 -4.91
CA LYS A 159 36.81 27.47 -4.34
C LYS A 159 38.07 27.14 -5.13
N ILE A 160 38.08 26.02 -5.84
CA ILE A 160 39.13 25.69 -6.80
C ILE A 160 39.01 26.58 -8.03
N ASP A 161 37.79 26.83 -8.53
CA ASP A 161 37.59 27.73 -9.65
C ASP A 161 38.01 29.16 -9.31
N GLU A 162 37.65 29.66 -8.11
CA GLU A 162 38.06 30.99 -7.60
C GLU A 162 39.59 31.16 -7.59
N LEU A 163 40.36 30.11 -7.24
CA LEU A 163 41.83 30.15 -7.29
C LEU A 163 42.33 30.62 -8.65
N PHE A 164 41.80 30.01 -9.71
CA PHE A 164 42.25 30.25 -11.07
C PHE A 164 41.68 31.55 -11.64
N LEU A 165 40.39 31.80 -11.40
CA LEU A 165 39.68 32.97 -11.94
C LEU A 165 40.17 34.28 -11.32
N GLU A 166 40.42 34.28 -10.02
CA GLU A 166 40.88 35.48 -9.29
C GLU A 166 42.41 35.51 -9.13
N ASN A 167 43.12 34.51 -9.66
CA ASN A 167 44.57 34.37 -9.55
C ASN A 167 45.03 34.50 -8.09
N LEU A 168 44.36 33.77 -7.19
CA LEU A 168 44.66 33.80 -5.76
C LEU A 168 46.07 33.23 -5.50
N PRO A 169 46.73 33.63 -4.41
CA PRO A 169 48.11 33.22 -4.12
C PRO A 169 48.25 31.72 -3.80
N LYS A 170 47.18 31.08 -3.29
CA LYS A 170 47.16 29.66 -2.90
C LYS A 170 45.73 29.13 -2.83
N LEU A 171 45.59 27.82 -3.00
CA LEU A 171 44.33 27.11 -2.81
C LEU A 171 44.08 26.82 -1.32
N GLU A 172 42.98 27.30 -0.77
CA GLU A 172 42.56 27.03 0.62
C GLU A 172 41.28 26.20 0.67
N VAL A 173 41.42 24.88 0.60
CA VAL A 173 40.30 23.93 0.71
C VAL A 173 40.70 22.74 1.58
N GLN A 174 39.71 21.99 2.10
CA GLN A 174 39.99 20.75 2.84
C GLN A 174 40.55 19.67 1.91
N THR A 175 41.73 19.16 2.22
CA THR A 175 42.41 18.12 1.43
C THR A 175 42.39 16.74 2.08
N ASN A 176 41.98 16.63 3.34
CA ASN A 176 41.82 15.35 4.00
C ASN A 176 40.38 14.83 3.79
N PRO A 177 40.18 13.73 3.06
CA PRO A 177 38.84 13.19 2.79
C PRO A 177 38.12 12.71 4.05
N HIS A 178 38.81 12.46 5.18
CA HIS A 178 38.17 12.08 6.44
C HIS A 178 37.64 13.27 7.25
N LYS A 179 37.97 14.50 6.86
CA LYS A 179 37.62 15.72 7.61
C LYS A 179 36.48 16.53 6.99
N CYS A 180 36.06 16.22 5.76
CA CYS A 180 34.88 16.85 5.17
C CYS A 180 33.60 16.25 5.76
N GLY A 181 32.45 16.91 5.57
CA GLY A 181 31.16 16.46 6.12
C GLY A 181 30.76 15.05 5.66
N LEU A 182 31.08 14.67 4.43
CA LEU A 182 30.82 13.32 3.90
C LEU A 182 31.79 12.31 4.50
N GLY A 183 33.09 12.65 4.58
CA GLY A 183 34.12 11.84 5.20
C GLY A 183 33.83 11.48 6.65
N LEU A 184 33.51 12.49 7.46
CA LEU A 184 33.15 12.30 8.87
C LEU A 184 31.99 11.32 9.03
N TRP A 185 31.05 11.31 8.07
CA TRP A 185 29.93 10.37 8.06
C TRP A 185 30.33 8.97 7.58
N ILE A 186 31.02 8.86 6.43
CA ILE A 186 31.48 7.59 5.84
C ILE A 186 32.31 6.77 6.83
N TYR A 187 33.21 7.44 7.56
CA TYR A 187 34.13 6.79 8.50
C TYR A 187 33.63 6.85 9.95
N GLY A 188 32.43 7.40 10.18
CA GLY A 188 31.85 7.60 11.50
C GLY A 188 30.69 6.66 11.82
N GLU A 189 29.93 7.01 12.86
CA GLU A 189 28.75 6.27 13.28
C GLU A 189 27.58 6.41 12.30
N GLY A 190 27.44 7.55 11.64
CA GLY A 190 26.33 7.81 10.71
C GLY A 190 26.23 6.80 9.57
N ALA A 191 27.34 6.52 8.86
CA ALA A 191 27.31 5.52 7.79
C ALA A 191 27.12 4.09 8.32
N ARG A 192 27.68 3.78 9.49
CA ARG A 192 27.54 2.47 10.13
C ARG A 192 26.09 2.17 10.50
N GLU A 193 25.37 3.12 11.09
CA GLU A 193 23.96 2.93 11.39
C GLU A 193 23.11 2.91 10.12
N ALA A 194 23.35 3.81 9.15
CA ALA A 194 22.62 3.79 7.88
C ALA A 194 22.79 2.47 7.10
N CYS A 195 23.97 1.87 7.15
CA CYS A 195 24.27 0.60 6.48
C CYS A 195 23.78 -0.64 7.23
N LYS A 196 23.34 -0.52 8.48
CA LYS A 196 22.96 -1.65 9.33
C LYS A 196 21.74 -2.35 8.74
N GLY A 197 21.90 -3.62 8.36
CA GLY A 197 20.83 -4.38 7.72
C GLY A 197 20.59 -4.03 6.24
N HIS A 198 21.42 -3.17 5.64
CA HIS A 198 21.30 -2.73 4.25
C HIS A 198 22.58 -3.07 3.45
N PRO A 199 22.72 -4.32 2.96
CA PRO A 199 23.93 -4.78 2.28
C PRO A 199 24.27 -3.96 1.02
N GLU A 200 23.24 -3.56 0.26
CA GLU A 200 23.46 -2.79 -0.97
C GLU A 200 23.94 -1.37 -0.67
N LEU A 201 23.38 -0.71 0.33
CA LEU A 201 23.88 0.60 0.76
C LEU A 201 25.32 0.49 1.27
N THR A 202 25.64 -0.57 2.02
CA THR A 202 27.01 -0.85 2.47
C THR A 202 27.98 -0.93 1.28
N ARG A 203 27.62 -1.70 0.25
CA ARG A 203 28.41 -1.85 -0.98
C ARG A 203 28.64 -0.50 -1.67
N LEU A 204 27.61 0.33 -1.75
CA LEU A 204 27.68 1.67 -2.37
C LEU A 204 28.56 2.64 -1.57
N VAL A 205 28.44 2.67 -0.24
CA VAL A 205 29.26 3.50 0.64
C VAL A 205 30.73 3.09 0.57
N GLU A 206 31.03 1.78 0.54
CA GLU A 206 32.41 1.30 0.36
C GLU A 206 32.98 1.71 -1.01
N ALA A 207 32.18 1.59 -2.08
CA ALA A 207 32.57 1.98 -3.42
C ALA A 207 32.85 3.50 -3.56
N LEU A 208 32.23 4.33 -2.71
CA LEU A 208 32.41 5.78 -2.71
C LEU A 208 33.76 6.23 -2.12
N LYS A 209 34.36 5.46 -1.21
CA LYS A 209 35.56 5.86 -0.46
C LYS A 209 36.74 6.20 -1.36
N GLU A 210 36.99 5.37 -2.35
CA GLU A 210 38.13 5.49 -3.26
C GLU A 210 38.05 6.72 -4.19
N PRO A 211 36.96 6.93 -4.94
CA PRO A 211 36.82 8.13 -5.77
C PRO A 211 36.76 9.41 -4.94
N HIS A 212 36.17 9.38 -3.75
CA HIS A 212 36.16 10.52 -2.83
C HIS A 212 37.56 10.88 -2.33
N ALA A 213 38.38 9.89 -1.95
CA ALA A 213 39.77 10.11 -1.56
C ALA A 213 40.61 10.66 -2.73
N LYS A 214 40.42 10.12 -3.94
CA LYS A 214 41.07 10.64 -5.15
C LYS A 214 40.71 12.09 -5.42
N LEU A 215 39.43 12.45 -5.30
CA LEU A 215 38.96 13.83 -5.48
C LEU A 215 39.70 14.80 -4.57
N HIS A 216 39.78 14.51 -3.28
CA HIS A 216 40.55 15.33 -2.33
C HIS A 216 42.06 15.35 -2.63
N GLY A 217 42.61 14.23 -3.12
CA GLY A 217 43.98 14.14 -3.59
C GLY A 217 44.30 15.12 -4.73
N THR A 218 43.34 15.37 -5.63
CA THR A 218 43.55 16.33 -6.73
C THR A 218 43.84 17.74 -6.24
N ALA A 219 43.20 18.19 -5.14
CA ALA A 219 43.49 19.50 -4.56
C ALA A 219 44.90 19.59 -3.98
N VAL A 220 45.42 18.49 -3.43
CA VAL A 220 46.82 18.41 -2.98
C VAL A 220 47.76 18.53 -4.17
N ASP A 221 47.45 17.89 -5.29
CA ASP A 221 48.28 17.95 -6.49
C ASP A 221 48.23 19.34 -7.13
N ILE A 222 47.05 19.99 -7.17
CA ILE A 222 46.91 21.39 -7.58
C ILE A 222 47.78 22.30 -6.70
N GLN A 223 47.73 22.15 -5.37
CA GLN A 223 48.55 22.94 -4.44
C GLN A 223 50.06 22.79 -4.68
N LYS A 224 50.54 21.63 -5.14
CA LYS A 224 51.96 21.41 -5.44
C LYS A 224 52.41 22.09 -6.72
N VAL A 225 51.57 22.08 -7.76
CA VAL A 225 51.95 22.52 -9.11
C VAL A 225 51.56 23.95 -9.43
N TYR A 226 50.48 24.45 -8.82
CA TYR A 226 49.98 25.79 -9.07
C TYR A 226 50.97 26.85 -8.57
N LYS A 227 51.23 27.84 -9.40
CA LYS A 227 51.98 29.04 -9.07
C LYS A 227 51.15 30.23 -9.49
N GLN A 228 50.93 31.16 -8.57
CA GLN A 228 50.23 32.40 -8.88
C GLN A 228 50.92 33.11 -10.04
N ILE A 229 50.13 33.61 -10.99
CA ILE A 229 50.63 34.48 -12.04
C ILE A 229 50.98 35.80 -11.36
N HIS A 230 52.27 36.12 -11.26
CA HIS A 230 52.72 37.25 -10.46
C HIS A 230 52.07 38.56 -10.96
N PRO A 231 51.28 39.26 -10.12
CA PRO A 231 50.66 40.52 -10.50
C PRO A 231 51.75 41.51 -10.89
N GLY A 232 51.68 42.07 -12.10
CA GLY A 232 52.69 43.00 -12.59
C GLY A 232 53.95 42.38 -13.20
N LEU A 233 54.10 41.04 -13.27
CA LEU A 233 55.22 40.44 -14.04
C LEU A 233 55.13 40.82 -15.52
N ALA A 234 53.93 40.86 -16.10
CA ALA A 234 53.73 41.36 -17.45
C ALA A 234 54.20 42.83 -17.60
N MET A 235 53.87 43.70 -16.63
CA MET A 235 54.34 45.09 -16.63
C MET A 235 55.86 45.21 -16.40
N THR A 236 56.42 44.35 -15.56
CA THR A 236 57.86 44.33 -15.25
C THR A 236 58.67 43.80 -16.43
N LEU A 237 58.16 42.81 -17.16
CA LEU A 237 58.76 42.32 -18.39
C LEU A 237 58.65 43.35 -19.52
N MET A 238 57.50 44.04 -19.64
CA MET A 238 57.33 45.13 -20.61
C MET A 238 58.31 46.28 -20.36
N ALA A 239 58.45 46.73 -19.12
CA ALA A 239 59.38 47.80 -18.73
C ALA A 239 60.87 47.45 -18.88
N ARG A 240 61.23 46.19 -19.19
CA ARG A 240 62.61 45.74 -19.44
C ARG A 240 62.89 45.41 -20.90
N LEU A 241 61.87 45.46 -21.76
CA LEU A 241 61.99 45.28 -23.21
C LEU A 241 62.11 46.63 -23.95
N ASP A 242 61.92 47.74 -23.24
CA ASP A 242 62.24 49.12 -23.66
C ASP A 242 63.68 49.50 -23.25
#